data_AF-A0A7V2U9L5-F1
#
_entry.id   AF-A0A7V2U9L5-F1
#
_cell.length_a   1.000
_cell.length_b   1.000
_cell.length_c   1.000
_cell.angle_alpha   90.00
_cell.angle_beta   90.00
_cell.angle_gamma   90.00
#
_symmetry.space_group_name_H-M   'P 1'
#
loop_
_entity.id
_entity.type
_entity.pdbx_description
1 polymer ?
#
loop_
_entity_poly.entity_id
_entity_poly.type
_entity_poly.pdbx_seq_one_letter_code
_entity_poly.pdbx_strand_id
1 'polypeptide(L)'
;MRMAIALGGLVLVLFGSPAGADILKLKGGEELRGTVQIITFATNDAKSLYPRDEVTRVSLGTDGKDALETKTPEKLVGRLDSVTFEAEAGMRAVPRDKLEALTLDNATTLAAIRSQQRVEAEKKEEEDKGALSEDQKQALTTNRQLLKSYTDAADSIKDEGMDAVRKRFMDRVRSVVNDIQRLERSIVTKLQRREDASTSTYRRSDGGTQMSERERLIRTDGLARDQEDLERAKATARKLKATIRDEEEKVREKTRERVSRIETVYARNRKEILDGQVLTEEAMVERYENAIRLPGEKPFKVTTPAQTGPRKPATPNPPAQPKSAPLKGLSDLKGQ
;
A
#
# COMPACT_ATOMS: atom_id res chain seq x y z
N MET A 1 56.07 22.69 5.33
CA MET A 1 55.58 22.16 6.63
C MET A 1 54.65 23.19 7.25
N ARG A 2 53.36 22.84 7.36
CA ARG A 2 52.49 23.06 8.55
C ARG A 2 51.07 22.58 8.20
N MET A 3 50.67 21.51 8.88
CA MET A 3 49.34 20.93 8.93
C MET A 3 48.37 21.83 9.69
N ALA A 4 47.09 21.77 9.33
CA ALA A 4 45.93 21.96 10.22
C ALA A 4 44.71 21.31 9.54
N ILE A 5 44.46 20.03 9.78
CA ILE A 5 43.44 19.49 10.71
C ILE A 5 42.01 19.79 10.23
N ALA A 6 41.45 18.84 9.48
CA ALA A 6 40.03 18.69 9.25
C ALA A 6 39.40 18.01 10.48
N LEU A 7 38.59 18.74 11.24
CA LEU A 7 37.53 18.14 12.07
C LEU A 7 36.42 17.70 11.09
N GLY A 8 35.95 16.46 11.06
CA GLY A 8 35.69 15.61 12.23
C GLY A 8 34.22 15.79 12.61
N GLY A 9 33.33 15.22 11.80
CA GLY A 9 31.87 15.29 11.97
C GLY A 9 31.23 14.06 11.35
N LEU A 10 31.67 12.89 11.80
CA LEU A 10 31.10 11.58 11.50
C LEU A 10 29.70 11.50 12.13
N VAL A 11 28.67 11.88 11.36
CA VAL A 11 27.29 11.49 11.67
C VAL A 11 27.17 10.02 11.28
N LEU A 12 27.47 9.14 12.22
CA LEU A 12 27.02 7.74 12.20
C LEU A 12 25.50 7.77 12.31
N VAL A 13 24.82 7.91 11.16
CA VAL A 13 23.41 7.54 11.06
C VAL A 13 23.40 6.03 11.18
N LEU A 14 23.00 5.53 12.36
CA LEU A 14 22.51 4.17 12.53
C LEU A 14 21.22 4.07 11.70
N PHE A 15 21.37 3.86 10.39
CA PHE A 15 20.31 3.34 9.56
C PHE A 15 20.09 1.91 10.02
N GLY A 16 19.06 1.70 10.84
CA GLY A 16 18.49 0.38 11.02
C GLY A 16 18.21 -0.18 9.64
N SER A 17 18.82 -1.31 9.30
CA SER A 17 18.62 -2.00 8.04
C SER A 17 17.11 -2.17 7.82
N PRO A 18 16.52 -1.57 6.77
CA PRO A 18 15.13 -1.84 6.45
C PRO A 18 15.02 -3.31 6.08
N ALA A 19 14.25 -4.07 6.84
CA ALA A 19 13.76 -5.36 6.39
C ALA A 19 12.89 -5.10 5.14
N GLY A 20 13.40 -5.44 3.94
CA GLY A 20 12.70 -5.22 2.66
C GLY A 20 13.59 -4.59 1.58
N ALA A 21 14.69 -5.22 1.20
CA ALA A 21 15.63 -4.68 0.21
C ALA A 21 15.69 -5.58 -1.03
N ASP A 22 15.50 -4.99 -2.21
CA ASP A 22 15.77 -5.64 -3.50
C ASP A 22 17.24 -6.09 -3.54
N ILE A 23 17.49 -7.26 -4.16
CA ILE A 23 18.81 -7.88 -4.24
C ILE A 23 19.23 -7.99 -5.70
N LEU A 24 20.37 -7.41 -6.02
CA LEU A 24 21.07 -7.62 -7.29
C LEU A 24 22.26 -8.56 -7.05
N LYS A 25 22.25 -9.74 -7.66
CA LYS A 25 23.41 -10.62 -7.69
C LYS A 25 24.23 -10.33 -8.93
N LEU A 26 25.49 -9.90 -8.73
CA LEU A 26 26.42 -9.62 -9.80
C LEU A 26 27.14 -10.89 -10.23
N LYS A 27 27.54 -10.98 -11.51
CA LYS A 27 28.31 -12.14 -12.03
C LYS A 27 29.67 -12.36 -11.36
N GLY A 28 30.16 -11.38 -10.61
CA GLY A 28 31.37 -11.50 -9.78
C GLY A 28 31.13 -12.14 -8.40
N GLY A 29 29.90 -12.60 -8.11
CA GLY A 29 29.51 -13.18 -6.83
C GLY A 29 29.15 -12.15 -5.74
N GLU A 30 29.28 -10.86 -6.03
CA GLU A 30 28.88 -9.78 -5.11
C GLU A 30 27.34 -9.61 -5.13
N GLU A 31 26.76 -9.47 -3.93
CA GLU A 31 25.34 -9.17 -3.75
C GLU A 31 25.17 -7.73 -3.30
N LEU A 32 24.37 -6.97 -4.04
CA LEU A 32 24.01 -5.61 -3.67
C LEU A 32 22.60 -5.59 -3.09
N ARG A 33 22.47 -5.00 -1.90
CA ARG A 33 21.19 -4.80 -1.20
C ARG A 33 20.80 -3.32 -1.21
N GLY A 34 19.54 -3.04 -1.47
CA GLY A 34 19.05 -1.68 -1.70
C GLY A 34 17.66 -1.69 -2.34
N THR A 35 17.29 -0.61 -3.01
CA THR A 35 15.97 -0.47 -3.63
C THR A 35 16.14 -0.23 -5.11
N VAL A 36 15.53 -1.07 -5.96
CA VAL A 36 15.42 -0.77 -7.37
C VAL A 36 14.47 0.41 -7.53
N GLN A 37 14.85 1.38 -8.35
CA GLN A 37 14.03 2.55 -8.65
C GLN A 37 13.39 2.41 -10.03
N ILE A 38 14.19 2.02 -11.02
CA ILE A 38 13.77 1.95 -12.43
C ILE A 38 14.42 0.74 -13.10
N ILE A 39 13.65 0.04 -13.92
CA ILE A 39 14.09 -1.04 -14.79
C ILE A 39 13.97 -0.57 -16.24
N THR A 40 15.09 -0.58 -16.97
CA THR A 40 15.11 -0.27 -18.40
C THR A 40 15.04 -1.57 -19.19
N PHE A 41 13.96 -1.79 -19.92
CA PHE A 41 13.68 -3.04 -20.62
C PHE A 41 13.41 -2.78 -22.11
N ALA A 42 13.98 -3.61 -22.97
CA ALA A 42 13.88 -3.47 -24.42
C ALA A 42 13.00 -4.59 -25.00
N THR A 43 11.94 -4.22 -25.73
CA THR A 43 11.06 -5.13 -26.47
C THR A 43 11.06 -4.73 -27.94
N ASN A 44 11.36 -5.64 -28.86
CA ASN A 44 11.45 -5.35 -30.31
C ASN A 44 12.28 -4.09 -30.62
N ASP A 45 13.45 -3.97 -29.99
CA ASP A 45 14.40 -2.85 -30.09
C ASP A 45 13.91 -1.46 -29.59
N ALA A 46 12.69 -1.37 -29.05
CA ALA A 46 12.21 -0.19 -28.33
C ALA A 46 12.55 -0.29 -26.84
N LYS A 47 13.23 0.72 -26.29
CA LYS A 47 13.56 0.81 -24.86
C LYS A 47 12.47 1.54 -24.10
N SER A 48 12.00 0.91 -23.03
CA SER A 48 11.00 1.46 -22.11
C SER A 48 11.53 1.47 -20.68
N LEU A 49 11.11 2.46 -19.90
CA LEU A 49 11.43 2.59 -18.48
C LEU A 49 10.24 2.13 -17.66
N TYR A 50 10.49 1.21 -16.73
CA TYR A 50 9.49 0.67 -15.82
C TYR A 50 9.86 1.07 -14.39
N PRO A 51 9.07 1.94 -13.75
CA PRO A 51 9.20 2.21 -12.31
C PRO A 51 9.10 0.93 -11.49
N ARG A 52 9.85 0.85 -10.38
CA ARG A 52 9.88 -0.35 -9.53
C ARG A 52 8.50 -0.77 -9.02
N ASP A 53 7.63 0.19 -8.73
CA ASP A 53 6.30 -0.08 -8.23
C ASP A 53 5.36 -0.67 -9.29
N GLU A 54 5.70 -0.60 -10.57
CA GLU A 54 4.94 -1.23 -11.65
C GLU A 54 5.41 -2.64 -11.96
N VAL A 55 6.57 -3.05 -11.45
CA VAL A 55 7.19 -4.35 -11.75
C VAL A 55 6.95 -5.35 -10.61
N THR A 56 6.43 -6.53 -10.97
CA THR A 56 6.18 -7.62 -10.04
C THR A 56 7.31 -8.63 -10.03
N ARG A 57 7.86 -8.96 -11.22
CA ARG A 57 8.95 -9.92 -11.36
C ARG A 57 9.82 -9.61 -12.58
N VAL A 58 11.11 -9.92 -12.46
CA VAL A 58 12.05 -9.95 -13.58
C VAL A 58 12.72 -11.31 -13.59
N SER A 59 12.75 -11.97 -14.75
CA SER A 59 13.47 -13.24 -14.94
C SER A 59 14.56 -13.04 -15.98
N LEU A 60 15.80 -13.39 -15.63
CA LEU A 60 16.96 -13.20 -16.49
C LEU A 60 17.28 -14.50 -17.24
N GLY A 61 17.22 -14.47 -18.57
CA GLY A 61 17.54 -15.61 -19.42
C GLY A 61 19.04 -15.77 -19.65
N THR A 62 19.53 -16.99 -19.82
CA THR A 62 20.95 -17.24 -20.13
C THR A 62 21.32 -16.87 -21.57
N ASP A 63 20.33 -16.79 -22.45
CA ASP A 63 20.45 -16.45 -23.88
C ASP A 63 20.23 -14.95 -24.16
N GLY A 64 20.04 -14.14 -23.12
CA GLY A 64 19.73 -12.70 -23.24
C GLY A 64 18.26 -12.40 -23.53
N LYS A 65 17.38 -13.42 -23.55
CA LYS A 65 15.93 -13.24 -23.56
C LYS A 65 15.42 -13.22 -22.13
N ASP A 66 15.25 -12.01 -21.62
CA ASP A 66 14.72 -11.76 -20.30
C ASP A 66 13.18 -11.64 -20.35
N ALA A 67 12.53 -11.78 -19.20
CA ALA A 67 11.10 -11.57 -19.06
C ALA A 67 10.81 -10.58 -17.93
N LEU A 68 9.89 -9.64 -18.20
CA LEU A 68 9.40 -8.65 -17.25
C LEU A 68 7.90 -8.88 -17.05
N GLU A 69 7.48 -9.03 -15.79
CA GLU A 69 6.08 -9.07 -15.40
C GLU A 69 5.77 -7.78 -14.64
N THR A 70 4.73 -7.08 -15.08
CA THR A 70 4.27 -5.83 -14.47
C THR A 70 3.06 -6.10 -13.57
N LYS A 71 2.45 -5.04 -13.00
CA LYS A 71 1.18 -5.11 -12.27
C LYS A 71 -0.02 -5.39 -13.18
N THR A 72 0.07 -5.00 -14.46
CA THR A 72 -0.88 -5.51 -15.45
C THR A 72 -0.54 -6.98 -15.70
N PRO A 73 -1.51 -7.84 -16.05
CA PRO A 73 -1.26 -9.27 -16.32
C PRO A 73 -0.42 -9.51 -17.59
N GLU A 74 0.26 -8.49 -18.07
CA GLU A 74 1.06 -8.48 -19.28
C GLU A 74 2.48 -8.97 -18.95
N LYS A 75 2.89 -10.02 -19.67
CA LYS A 75 4.24 -10.55 -19.61
C LYS A 75 5.01 -10.11 -20.85
N LEU A 76 6.03 -9.30 -20.62
CA LEU A 76 6.89 -8.77 -21.68
C LEU A 76 8.11 -9.66 -21.84
N VAL A 77 8.37 -10.10 -23.06
CA VAL A 77 9.58 -10.86 -23.42
C VAL A 77 10.50 -9.92 -24.20
N GLY A 78 11.75 -9.82 -23.76
CA GLY A 78 12.67 -8.84 -24.32
C GLY A 78 14.06 -8.98 -23.72
N ARG A 79 14.75 -7.86 -23.56
CA ARG A 79 16.09 -7.82 -22.97
C ARG A 79 16.13 -6.74 -21.89
N LEU A 80 16.60 -7.10 -20.70
CA LEU A 80 16.93 -6.12 -19.69
C LEU A 80 18.18 -5.34 -20.16
N ASP A 81 18.12 -4.02 -20.13
CA ASP A 81 19.24 -3.15 -20.49
C ASP A 81 20.01 -2.75 -19.23
N SER A 82 19.31 -2.18 -18.25
CA SER A 82 19.88 -1.75 -16.97
C SER A 82 18.85 -1.66 -15.86
N VAL A 83 19.34 -1.65 -14.62
CA VAL A 83 18.56 -1.44 -13.40
C VAL A 83 19.15 -0.27 -12.63
N THR A 84 18.36 0.78 -12.39
CA THR A 84 18.74 1.87 -11.50
C THR A 84 18.42 1.47 -10.07
N PHE A 85 19.44 1.46 -9.22
CA PHE A 85 19.41 0.90 -7.88
C PHE A 85 19.99 1.87 -6.87
N GLU A 86 19.28 2.06 -5.76
CA GLU A 86 19.70 2.87 -4.63
C GLU A 86 20.23 1.98 -3.52
N ALA A 87 21.53 2.06 -3.25
CA ALA A 87 22.21 1.36 -2.15
C ALA A 87 22.70 2.36 -1.10
N GLU A 88 23.27 1.88 0.00
CA GLU A 88 23.87 2.76 1.04
C GLU A 88 24.95 3.71 0.49
N ALA A 89 25.68 3.29 -0.55
CA ALA A 89 26.69 4.09 -1.23
C ALA A 89 26.13 5.11 -2.24
N GLY A 90 24.80 5.15 -2.42
CA GLY A 90 24.10 6.04 -3.35
C GLY A 90 23.45 5.32 -4.53
N MET A 91 22.91 6.13 -5.44
CA MET A 91 22.19 5.67 -6.64
C MET A 91 23.16 5.29 -7.75
N ARG A 92 22.97 4.10 -8.34
CA ARG A 92 23.80 3.58 -9.43
C ARG A 92 22.96 2.82 -10.45
N ALA A 93 23.34 2.92 -11.72
CA ALA A 93 22.78 2.10 -12.78
C ALA A 93 23.64 0.85 -12.98
N VAL A 94 23.04 -0.33 -12.85
CA VAL A 94 23.71 -1.62 -13.06
C VAL A 94 23.24 -2.19 -14.41
N PRO A 95 24.14 -2.34 -15.39
CA PRO A 95 23.80 -2.90 -16.69
C PRO A 95 23.61 -4.43 -16.63
N ARG A 96 22.81 -4.96 -17.56
CA ARG A 96 22.43 -6.39 -17.61
C ARG A 96 23.60 -7.36 -17.72
N ASP A 97 24.67 -6.97 -18.40
CA ASP A 97 25.87 -7.78 -18.60
C ASP A 97 26.56 -8.11 -17.27
N LYS A 98 26.43 -7.25 -16.26
CA LYS A 98 26.96 -7.44 -14.90
C LYS A 98 26.02 -8.22 -13.97
N LEU A 99 24.77 -8.42 -14.36
CA LEU A 99 23.75 -9.08 -13.54
C LEU A 99 23.69 -10.59 -13.80
N GLU A 100 23.72 -11.35 -12.71
CA GLU A 100 23.45 -12.78 -12.68
C GLU A 100 21.98 -13.05 -12.33
N ALA A 101 21.48 -12.41 -11.27
CA ALA A 101 20.10 -12.52 -10.84
C ALA A 101 19.59 -11.18 -10.27
N LEU A 102 18.29 -10.96 -10.41
CA LEU A 102 17.59 -9.84 -9.81
C LEU A 102 16.42 -10.40 -8.99
N THR A 103 16.44 -10.16 -7.69
CA THR A 103 15.32 -10.47 -6.81
C THR A 103 14.70 -9.17 -6.36
N LEU A 104 13.48 -8.93 -6.83
CA LEU A 104 12.68 -7.81 -6.36
C LEU A 104 12.02 -8.25 -5.06
N ASP A 105 12.47 -7.67 -3.94
CA ASP A 105 11.84 -7.84 -2.65
C ASP A 105 10.58 -7.00 -2.63
N ASN A 106 9.59 -7.55 -3.29
CA ASN A 106 8.22 -7.30 -2.94
C ASN A 106 7.99 -8.19 -1.71
N ALA A 107 7.63 -7.62 -0.56
CA ALA A 107 7.06 -8.40 0.54
C ALA A 107 5.95 -9.36 0.04
N THR A 108 5.33 -9.04 -1.09
CA THR A 108 4.43 -9.88 -1.89
C THR A 108 5.08 -11.07 -2.63
N THR A 109 6.34 -11.03 -3.09
CA THR A 109 7.02 -12.15 -3.77
C THR A 109 7.52 -13.21 -2.78
N LEU A 110 8.14 -12.82 -1.66
CA LEU A 110 8.49 -13.76 -0.59
C LEU A 110 7.23 -14.33 0.09
N ALA A 111 6.19 -13.51 0.29
CA ALA A 111 4.90 -14.02 0.77
C ALA A 111 4.23 -14.95 -0.26
N ALA A 112 4.35 -14.69 -1.57
CA ALA A 112 3.83 -15.56 -2.62
C ALA A 112 4.59 -16.88 -2.70
N ILE A 113 5.92 -16.88 -2.56
CA ILE A 113 6.73 -18.11 -2.52
C ILE A 113 6.41 -18.91 -1.24
N ARG A 114 6.31 -18.25 -0.08
CA ARG A 114 5.91 -18.91 1.17
C ARG A 114 4.48 -19.41 1.14
N SER A 115 3.56 -18.69 0.51
CA SER A 115 2.17 -19.14 0.36
C SER A 115 2.07 -20.31 -0.61
N GLN A 116 2.85 -20.33 -1.69
CA GLN A 116 2.96 -21.49 -2.59
C GLN A 116 3.54 -22.71 -1.87
N GLN A 117 4.66 -22.56 -1.16
CA GLN A 117 5.26 -23.64 -0.37
C GLN A 117 4.32 -24.14 0.73
N ARG A 118 3.55 -23.25 1.36
CA ARG A 118 2.53 -23.61 2.36
C ARG A 118 1.38 -24.39 1.72
N VAL A 119 0.86 -23.94 0.57
CA VAL A 119 -0.20 -24.66 -0.16
C VAL A 119 0.29 -26.03 -0.65
N GLU A 120 1.53 -26.14 -1.10
CA GLU A 120 2.14 -27.42 -1.50
C GLU A 120 2.32 -28.36 -0.30
N ALA A 121 2.81 -27.86 0.84
CA ALA A 121 2.92 -28.62 2.08
C ALA A 121 1.53 -29.06 2.59
N GLU A 122 0.53 -28.18 2.53
CA GLU A 122 -0.84 -28.46 2.94
C GLU A 122 -1.50 -29.53 2.04
N LYS A 123 -1.26 -29.49 0.73
CA LYS A 123 -1.73 -30.53 -0.21
C LYS A 123 -1.04 -31.86 0.03
N LYS A 124 0.27 -31.84 0.27
CA LYS A 124 1.04 -33.06 0.54
C LYS A 124 0.59 -33.75 1.83
N GLU A 125 0.33 -32.99 2.89
CA GLU A 125 -0.23 -33.55 4.13
C GLU A 125 -1.66 -34.10 3.95
N GLU A 126 -2.47 -33.48 3.08
CA GLU A 126 -3.79 -33.99 2.70
C GLU A 126 -3.70 -35.31 1.90
N GLU A 127 -2.68 -35.45 1.04
CA GLU A 127 -2.38 -36.68 0.31
C GLU A 127 -1.83 -37.79 1.24
N ASP A 128 -0.99 -37.43 2.22
CA ASP A 128 -0.36 -38.34 3.17
C ASP A 128 -1.36 -38.92 4.20
N LYS A 129 -2.46 -38.21 4.52
CA LYS A 129 -3.50 -38.67 5.47
C LYS A 129 -4.48 -39.71 4.89
N GLY A 130 -4.25 -40.21 3.67
CA GLY A 130 -5.08 -41.24 3.03
C GLY A 130 -6.36 -40.70 2.38
N ALA A 131 -7.28 -41.60 1.98
CA ALA A 131 -8.49 -41.23 1.24
C ALA A 131 -9.49 -40.42 2.11
N LEU A 132 -9.35 -39.09 2.10
CA LEU A 132 -10.33 -38.16 2.66
C LEU A 132 -11.73 -38.41 2.07
N SER A 133 -12.77 -38.31 2.91
CA SER A 133 -14.16 -38.37 2.43
C SER A 133 -14.48 -37.15 1.55
N GLU A 134 -15.47 -37.28 0.68
CA GLU A 134 -15.92 -36.15 -0.16
C GLU A 134 -16.37 -34.95 0.70
N ASP A 135 -17.04 -35.21 1.83
CA ASP A 135 -17.43 -34.16 2.78
C ASP A 135 -16.22 -33.43 3.38
N GLN A 136 -15.13 -34.15 3.70
CA GLN A 136 -13.89 -33.54 4.20
C GLN A 136 -13.22 -32.69 3.12
N LYS A 137 -13.17 -33.17 1.87
CA LYS A 137 -12.61 -32.41 0.74
C LYS A 137 -13.41 -31.13 0.47
N GLN A 138 -14.73 -31.22 0.54
CA GLN A 138 -15.61 -30.06 0.38
C GLN A 138 -15.40 -29.06 1.52
N ALA A 139 -15.36 -29.52 2.78
CA ALA A 139 -15.10 -28.66 3.93
C ALA A 139 -13.72 -27.97 3.87
N LEU A 140 -12.66 -28.67 3.44
CA LEU A 140 -11.33 -28.08 3.23
C LEU A 140 -11.34 -27.00 2.14
N THR A 141 -12.06 -27.25 1.06
CA THR A 141 -12.22 -26.29 -0.04
C THR A 141 -12.95 -25.04 0.42
N THR A 142 -14.06 -25.21 1.14
CA THR A 142 -14.81 -24.09 1.74
C THR A 142 -13.95 -23.32 2.75
N ASN A 143 -13.18 -24.01 3.60
CA ASN A 143 -12.28 -23.36 4.55
C ASN A 143 -11.21 -22.49 3.86
N ARG A 144 -10.65 -22.94 2.73
CA ARG A 144 -9.71 -22.13 1.91
C ARG A 144 -10.38 -20.91 1.28
N GLN A 145 -11.60 -21.06 0.78
CA GLN A 145 -12.36 -19.94 0.21
C GLN A 145 -12.71 -18.89 1.27
N LEU A 146 -13.12 -19.34 2.47
CA LEU A 146 -13.38 -18.48 3.61
C LEU A 146 -12.11 -17.74 4.05
N LEU A 147 -10.98 -18.43 4.19
CA LEU A 147 -9.69 -17.79 4.50
C LEU A 147 -9.41 -16.63 3.53
N LYS A 148 -9.52 -16.88 2.22
CA LYS A 148 -9.28 -15.85 1.20
C LYS A 148 -10.26 -14.69 1.35
N SER A 149 -11.56 -14.96 1.40
CA SER A 149 -12.61 -13.94 1.49
C SER A 149 -12.45 -13.05 2.73
N TYR A 150 -12.08 -13.62 3.87
CA TYR A 150 -11.91 -12.86 5.11
C TYR A 150 -10.57 -12.12 5.16
N THR A 151 -9.53 -12.64 4.53
CA THR A 151 -8.25 -11.91 4.39
C THR A 151 -8.44 -10.69 3.48
N ASP A 152 -9.12 -10.85 2.35
CA ASP A 152 -9.46 -9.76 1.43
C ASP A 152 -10.33 -8.70 2.15
N ALA A 153 -11.29 -9.12 2.97
CA ALA A 153 -12.10 -8.21 3.78
C ALA A 153 -11.26 -7.45 4.83
N ALA A 154 -10.28 -8.10 5.48
CA ALA A 154 -9.37 -7.43 6.41
C ALA A 154 -8.50 -6.37 5.72
N ASP A 155 -8.11 -6.62 4.47
CA ASP A 155 -7.40 -5.66 3.63
C ASP A 155 -8.30 -4.49 3.19
N SER A 156 -9.56 -4.75 2.83
CA SER A 156 -10.52 -3.67 2.54
C SER A 156 -10.71 -2.73 3.74
N ILE A 157 -10.83 -3.28 4.95
CA ILE A 157 -10.93 -2.49 6.20
C ILE A 157 -9.67 -1.65 6.43
N LYS A 158 -8.49 -2.20 6.11
CA LYS A 158 -7.22 -1.47 6.19
C LYS A 158 -7.25 -0.26 5.26
N ASP A 159 -7.62 -0.47 4.00
CA ASP A 159 -7.60 0.57 2.98
C ASP A 159 -8.61 1.69 3.33
N GLU A 160 -9.82 1.32 3.77
CA GLU A 160 -10.81 2.26 4.29
C GLU A 160 -10.28 3.05 5.51
N GLY A 161 -9.60 2.38 6.43
CA GLY A 161 -8.97 3.00 7.60
C GLY A 161 -7.86 3.98 7.21
N MET A 162 -7.01 3.62 6.25
CA MET A 162 -5.95 4.47 5.73
C MET A 162 -6.52 5.73 5.05
N ASP A 163 -7.58 5.57 4.26
CA ASP A 163 -8.26 6.69 3.62
C ASP A 163 -8.97 7.60 4.62
N ALA A 164 -9.53 7.05 5.69
CA ALA A 164 -10.11 7.82 6.78
C ALA A 164 -9.04 8.67 7.51
N VAL A 165 -7.86 8.10 7.79
CA VAL A 165 -6.72 8.84 8.36
C VAL A 165 -6.32 9.99 7.42
N ARG A 166 -6.13 9.71 6.13
CA ARG A 166 -5.77 10.73 5.14
C ARG A 166 -6.78 11.87 5.08
N LYS A 167 -8.08 11.56 4.99
CA LYS A 167 -9.16 12.56 4.97
C LYS A 167 -9.16 13.41 6.24
N ARG A 168 -8.97 12.80 7.41
CA ARG A 168 -8.95 13.50 8.71
C ARG A 168 -7.85 14.56 8.81
N PHE A 169 -6.70 14.33 8.19
CA PHE A 169 -5.56 15.24 8.28
C PHE A 169 -5.34 16.11 7.03
N MET A 170 -6.03 15.85 5.92
CA MET A 170 -5.81 16.52 4.64
C MET A 170 -5.91 18.04 4.73
N ASP A 171 -6.92 18.58 5.42
CA ASP A 171 -7.09 20.03 5.53
C ASP A 171 -5.97 20.70 6.34
N ARG A 172 -5.49 20.03 7.39
CA ARG A 172 -4.35 20.52 8.18
C ARG A 172 -3.05 20.51 7.37
N VAL A 173 -2.84 19.45 6.58
CA VAL A 173 -1.69 19.36 5.67
C VAL A 173 -1.74 20.50 4.66
N ARG A 174 -2.89 20.73 4.02
CA ARG A 174 -3.08 21.83 3.06
C ARG A 174 -2.80 23.18 3.68
N SER A 175 -3.32 23.44 4.88
CA SER A 175 -3.08 24.70 5.60
C SER A 175 -1.59 24.93 5.83
N VAL A 176 -0.88 23.94 6.39
CA VAL A 176 0.55 24.08 6.72
C VAL A 176 1.41 24.24 5.46
N VAL A 177 1.10 23.52 4.38
CA VAL A 177 1.80 23.68 3.10
C VAL A 177 1.60 25.10 2.53
N ASN A 178 0.36 25.60 2.57
CA ASN A 178 0.06 26.95 2.11
C ASN A 178 0.78 28.01 2.95
N ASP A 179 0.86 27.83 4.27
CA ASP A 179 1.57 28.74 5.16
C ASP A 179 3.07 28.77 4.87
N ILE A 180 3.70 27.59 4.67
CA ILE A 180 5.11 27.48 4.27
C ILE A 180 5.35 28.23 2.95
N GLN A 181 4.55 27.94 1.91
CA GLN A 181 4.70 28.58 0.60
C GLN A 181 4.45 30.10 0.63
N ARG A 182 3.55 30.57 1.49
CA ARG A 182 3.30 32.00 1.69
C ARG A 182 4.50 32.67 2.35
N LEU A 183 5.05 32.06 3.41
CA LEU A 183 6.20 32.59 4.15
C LEU A 183 7.47 32.59 3.29
N GLU A 184 7.73 31.52 2.53
CA GLU A 184 8.86 31.46 1.59
C GLU A 184 8.79 32.58 0.55
N ARG A 185 7.62 32.80 -0.06
CA ARG A 185 7.41 33.91 -1.01
C ARG A 185 7.62 35.28 -0.37
N SER A 186 7.11 35.47 0.85
CA SER A 186 7.30 36.72 1.60
C SER A 186 8.78 37.00 1.88
N ILE A 187 9.51 35.99 2.36
CA ILE A 187 10.93 36.06 2.67
C ILE A 187 11.74 36.41 1.41
N VAL A 188 11.51 35.70 0.30
CA VAL A 188 12.19 35.98 -0.98
C VAL A 188 11.93 37.42 -1.42
N THR A 189 10.68 37.87 -1.37
CA THR A 189 10.31 39.25 -1.75
C THR A 189 10.94 40.31 -0.84
N LYS A 190 11.11 40.01 0.45
CA LYS A 190 11.79 40.92 1.40
C LYS A 190 13.29 40.97 1.17
N LEU A 191 13.92 39.82 0.91
CA LEU A 191 15.34 39.74 0.58
C LEU A 191 15.66 40.50 -0.71
N GLN A 192 14.88 40.28 -1.76
CA GLN A 192 15.04 40.97 -3.04
C GLN A 192 14.88 42.50 -2.87
N ARG A 193 13.86 42.95 -2.12
CA ARG A 193 13.69 44.39 -1.81
C ARG A 193 14.90 44.99 -1.07
N ARG A 194 15.58 44.22 -0.21
CA ARG A 194 16.79 44.69 0.48
C ARG A 194 18.02 44.75 -0.42
N GLU A 195 18.04 43.92 -1.47
CA GLU A 195 19.10 43.90 -2.48
C GLU A 195 18.94 45.07 -3.45
N ASP A 196 17.69 45.34 -3.87
CA ASP A 196 17.36 46.45 -4.77
C ASP A 196 17.39 47.83 -4.09
N ALA A 197 17.34 47.88 -2.75
CA ALA A 197 17.29 49.13 -1.99
C ALA A 197 18.64 49.86 -1.96
N SER A 198 18.58 51.19 -2.12
CA SER A 198 19.76 52.05 -2.06
C SER A 198 20.48 51.96 -0.71
N THR A 199 21.80 51.79 -0.78
CA THR A 199 22.72 51.84 0.37
C THR A 199 23.20 53.26 0.68
N SER A 200 22.87 54.23 -0.17
CA SER A 200 23.32 55.62 0.01
C SER A 200 22.58 56.30 1.16
N THR A 201 23.32 56.75 2.16
CA THR A 201 22.83 57.63 3.23
C THR A 201 23.02 59.10 2.81
N TYR A 202 21.95 59.89 2.69
CA TYR A 202 22.06 61.33 2.49
C TYR A 202 22.18 62.04 3.83
N ARG A 203 23.23 62.86 4.01
CA ARG A 203 23.39 63.75 5.16
C ARG A 203 22.54 64.99 4.90
N ARG A 204 21.57 65.30 5.76
CA ARG A 204 20.90 66.60 5.69
C ARG A 204 21.82 67.69 6.25
N SER A 205 21.71 68.88 5.70
CA SER A 205 22.45 70.10 6.06
C SER A 205 22.20 70.60 7.49
N ASP A 206 21.25 70.00 8.22
CA ASP A 206 20.86 70.32 9.60
C ASP A 206 21.43 69.36 10.66
N GLY A 207 22.38 68.48 10.29
CA GLY A 207 23.15 67.65 11.24
C GLY A 207 22.50 66.32 11.63
N GLY A 208 21.33 65.98 11.09
CA GLY A 208 20.70 64.68 11.25
C GLY A 208 21.21 63.64 10.24
N THR A 209 21.72 62.50 10.71
CA THR A 209 22.05 61.35 9.85
C THR A 209 20.75 60.64 9.46
N GLN A 210 20.39 60.63 8.16
CA GLN A 210 19.30 59.78 7.67
C GLN A 210 19.84 58.38 7.33
N MET A 211 19.10 57.38 7.80
CA MET A 211 19.33 55.95 7.57
C MET A 211 19.10 55.60 6.10
N SER A 212 19.91 54.70 5.53
CA SER A 212 19.71 54.25 4.16
C SER A 212 18.38 53.49 4.03
N GLU A 213 17.82 53.43 2.82
CA GLU A 213 16.57 52.69 2.60
C GLU A 213 16.72 51.21 2.97
N ARG A 214 17.88 50.63 2.65
CA ARG A 214 18.24 49.27 3.05
C ARG A 214 18.23 49.09 4.57
N GLU A 215 18.85 50.00 5.32
CA GLU A 215 18.86 49.94 6.79
C GLU A 215 17.46 50.12 7.39
N ARG A 216 16.61 50.97 6.79
CA ARG A 216 15.19 51.10 7.19
C ARG A 216 14.48 49.76 7.01
N LEU A 217 14.59 49.15 5.83
CA LEU A 217 13.98 47.86 5.52
C LEU A 217 14.47 46.76 6.47
N ILE A 218 15.77 46.72 6.76
CA ILE A 218 16.34 45.74 7.71
C ILE A 218 15.65 45.78 9.07
N ARG A 219 15.27 46.98 9.55
CA ARG A 219 14.61 47.17 10.84
C ARG A 219 13.10 46.96 10.80
N THR A 220 12.43 47.29 9.70
CA THR A 220 10.97 47.42 9.66
C THR A 220 10.24 46.32 8.89
N ASP A 221 10.89 45.63 7.96
CA ASP A 221 10.21 44.67 7.07
C ASP A 221 9.80 43.35 7.76
N GLY A 222 10.28 43.10 8.99
CA GLY A 222 9.93 41.92 9.76
C GLY A 222 10.49 40.60 9.22
N LEU A 223 11.53 40.61 8.38
CA LEU A 223 12.13 39.39 7.81
C LEU A 223 12.45 38.31 8.87
N ALA A 224 13.00 38.71 10.01
CA ALA A 224 13.36 37.78 11.08
C ALA A 224 12.12 37.05 11.65
N ARG A 225 10.97 37.72 11.73
CA ARG A 225 9.72 37.10 12.18
C ARG A 225 9.20 36.10 11.16
N ASP A 226 9.21 36.45 9.87
CA ASP A 226 8.81 35.52 8.82
C ASP A 226 9.71 34.27 8.79
N GLN A 227 11.01 34.42 9.02
CA GLN A 227 11.96 33.30 9.11
C GLN A 227 11.67 32.41 10.31
N GLU A 228 11.38 32.99 11.48
CA GLU A 228 10.99 32.24 12.67
C GLU A 228 9.67 31.49 12.45
N ASP A 229 8.67 32.15 11.86
CA ASP A 229 7.37 31.55 11.55
C ASP A 229 7.50 30.44 10.50
N LEU A 230 8.41 30.57 9.54
CA LEU A 230 8.71 29.52 8.56
C LEU A 230 9.25 28.26 9.26
N GLU A 231 10.20 28.42 10.17
CA GLU A 231 10.75 27.28 10.92
C GLU A 231 9.70 26.64 11.83
N ARG A 232 8.82 27.43 12.46
CA ARG A 232 7.67 26.92 13.22
C ARG A 232 6.68 26.15 12.33
N ALA A 233 6.40 26.66 11.13
CA ALA A 233 5.52 25.99 10.17
C ALA A 233 6.13 24.67 9.68
N LYS A 234 7.44 24.64 9.37
CA LYS A 234 8.17 23.41 9.04
C LYS A 234 8.18 22.40 10.19
N ALA A 235 8.38 22.85 11.42
CA ALA A 235 8.31 21.99 12.61
C ALA A 235 6.91 21.38 12.78
N THR A 236 5.86 22.19 12.55
CA THR A 236 4.47 21.74 12.56
C THR A 236 4.20 20.69 11.47
N ALA A 237 4.73 20.90 10.26
CA ALA A 237 4.62 19.93 9.16
C ALA A 237 5.27 18.59 9.51
N ARG A 238 6.46 18.61 10.13
CA ARG A 238 7.16 17.39 10.58
C ARG A 238 6.36 16.64 11.65
N LYS A 239 5.83 17.34 12.65
CA LYS A 239 4.97 16.75 13.68
C LYS A 239 3.71 16.14 13.07
N LEU A 240 3.04 16.85 12.17
CA LEU A 240 1.84 16.37 11.49
C LEU A 240 2.13 15.10 10.67
N LYS A 241 3.26 15.08 9.96
CA LYS A 241 3.71 13.89 9.21
C LYS A 241 3.97 12.69 10.13
N ALA A 242 4.57 12.91 11.30
CA ALA A 242 4.79 11.85 12.29
C ALA A 242 3.45 11.31 12.82
N THR A 243 2.53 12.20 13.21
CA THR A 243 1.19 11.80 13.66
C THR A 243 0.42 11.01 12.62
N ILE A 244 0.45 11.42 11.35
CA ILE A 244 -0.20 10.66 10.26
C ILE A 244 0.41 9.26 10.16
N ARG A 245 1.74 9.14 10.18
CA ARG A 245 2.43 7.83 10.14
C ARG A 245 2.05 6.95 11.31
N ASP A 246 1.99 7.50 12.53
CA ASP A 246 1.62 6.74 13.73
C ASP A 246 0.18 6.23 13.63
N GLU A 247 -0.75 7.04 13.13
CA GLU A 247 -2.15 6.62 12.92
C GLU A 247 -2.28 5.57 11.80
N GLU A 248 -1.53 5.72 10.70
CA GLU A 248 -1.45 4.71 9.63
C GLU A 248 -0.88 3.38 10.14
N GLU A 249 0.14 3.41 10.99
CA GLU A 249 0.72 2.18 11.56
C GLU A 249 -0.26 1.49 12.51
N LYS A 250 -1.05 2.24 13.31
CA LYS A 250 -2.13 1.65 14.12
C LYS A 250 -3.17 0.92 13.27
N VAL A 251 -3.52 1.47 12.10
CA VAL A 251 -4.43 0.78 11.16
C VAL A 251 -3.80 -0.53 10.67
N ARG A 252 -2.52 -0.50 10.28
CA ARG A 252 -1.79 -1.70 9.85
C ARG A 252 -1.67 -2.75 10.96
N GLU A 253 -1.34 -2.34 12.18
CA GLU A 253 -1.22 -3.23 13.33
C GLU A 253 -2.53 -3.98 13.59
N LYS A 254 -3.65 -3.25 13.61
CA LYS A 254 -4.99 -3.84 13.71
C LYS A 254 -5.29 -4.82 12.58
N THR A 255 -4.89 -4.52 11.35
CA THR A 255 -5.07 -5.47 10.24
C THR A 255 -4.19 -6.70 10.38
N ARG A 256 -2.92 -6.57 10.81
CA ARG A 256 -2.06 -7.72 11.11
C ARG A 256 -2.69 -8.62 12.17
N GLU A 257 -3.28 -8.04 13.22
CA GLU A 257 -3.99 -8.80 14.26
C GLU A 257 -5.20 -9.55 13.67
N ARG A 258 -6.02 -8.90 12.84
CA ARG A 258 -7.15 -9.57 12.15
C ARG A 258 -6.69 -10.75 11.31
N VAL A 259 -5.68 -10.54 10.46
CA VAL A 259 -5.15 -11.60 9.59
C VAL A 259 -4.60 -12.76 10.43
N SER A 260 -3.84 -12.49 11.49
CA SER A 260 -3.33 -13.53 12.38
C SER A 260 -4.46 -14.36 13.03
N ARG A 261 -5.54 -13.72 13.46
CA ARG A 261 -6.72 -14.39 14.02
C ARG A 261 -7.44 -15.24 12.97
N ILE A 262 -7.59 -14.72 11.76
CA ILE A 262 -8.17 -15.43 10.61
C ILE A 262 -7.33 -16.68 10.27
N GLU A 263 -6.00 -16.56 10.23
CA GLU A 263 -5.09 -17.69 9.98
C GLU A 263 -5.16 -18.74 11.08
N THR A 264 -5.33 -18.33 12.34
CA THR A 264 -5.51 -19.23 13.48
C THR A 264 -6.79 -20.05 13.35
N VAL A 265 -7.90 -19.41 12.93
CA VAL A 265 -9.17 -20.10 12.65
C VAL A 265 -9.01 -21.06 11.48
N TYR A 266 -8.35 -20.66 10.41
CA TYR A 266 -8.08 -21.53 9.27
C TYR A 266 -7.33 -22.81 9.68
N ALA A 267 -6.22 -22.66 10.41
CA ALA A 267 -5.40 -23.77 10.87
C ALA A 267 -6.19 -24.71 11.79
N ARG A 268 -7.00 -24.15 12.70
CA ARG A 268 -7.87 -24.92 13.59
C ARG A 268 -8.93 -25.71 12.83
N ASN A 269 -9.66 -25.07 11.92
CA ASN A 269 -10.69 -25.73 11.11
C ASN A 269 -10.07 -26.84 10.26
N ARG A 270 -8.91 -26.58 9.62
CA ARG A 270 -8.20 -27.58 8.82
C ARG A 270 -7.82 -28.80 9.66
N LYS A 271 -7.27 -28.60 10.85
CA LYS A 271 -6.94 -29.69 11.77
C LYS A 271 -8.17 -30.53 12.14
N GLU A 272 -9.26 -29.89 12.55
CA GLU A 272 -10.52 -30.56 12.91
C GLU A 272 -11.07 -31.39 11.73
N ILE A 273 -11.05 -30.85 10.51
CA ILE A 273 -11.50 -31.56 9.30
C ILE A 273 -10.61 -32.76 8.98
N LEU A 274 -9.29 -32.60 9.06
CA LEU A 274 -8.33 -33.68 8.84
C LEU A 274 -8.35 -34.76 9.93
N ASP A 275 -8.88 -34.46 11.10
CA ASP A 275 -9.07 -35.41 12.21
C ASP A 275 -10.45 -36.11 12.15
N GLY A 276 -11.27 -35.82 11.11
CA GLY A 276 -12.54 -36.51 10.84
C GLY A 276 -13.80 -35.73 11.17
N GLN A 277 -13.70 -34.49 11.69
CA GLN A 277 -14.87 -33.66 11.99
C GLN A 277 -15.35 -32.92 10.74
N VAL A 278 -16.57 -33.22 10.28
CA VAL A 278 -17.19 -32.46 9.18
C VAL A 278 -17.79 -31.17 9.76
N LEU A 279 -17.06 -30.06 9.62
CA LEU A 279 -17.55 -28.73 9.99
C LEU A 279 -18.52 -28.23 8.91
N THR A 280 -19.71 -27.77 9.32
CA THR A 280 -20.65 -27.12 8.39
C THR A 280 -20.14 -25.74 7.98
N GLU A 281 -20.61 -25.24 6.84
CA GLU A 281 -20.25 -23.90 6.36
C GLU A 281 -20.63 -22.82 7.39
N GLU A 282 -21.80 -22.91 8.02
CA GLU A 282 -22.27 -21.94 9.01
C GLU A 282 -21.34 -21.89 10.22
N ALA A 283 -20.91 -23.05 10.72
CA ALA A 283 -19.99 -23.14 11.85
C ALA A 283 -18.61 -22.55 11.52
N MET A 284 -18.13 -22.75 10.28
CA MET A 284 -16.89 -22.13 9.83
C MET A 284 -17.03 -20.61 9.69
N VAL A 285 -18.11 -20.14 9.06
CA VAL A 285 -18.41 -18.71 8.87
C VAL A 285 -18.48 -17.99 10.20
N GLU A 286 -19.18 -18.53 11.19
CA GLU A 286 -19.28 -17.93 12.54
C GLU A 286 -17.89 -17.73 13.17
N ARG A 287 -17.00 -18.71 13.04
CA ARG A 287 -15.62 -18.60 13.55
C ARG A 287 -14.83 -17.50 12.84
N TYR A 288 -14.96 -17.39 11.51
CA TYR A 288 -14.30 -16.32 10.74
C TYR A 288 -14.88 -14.93 11.02
N GLU A 289 -16.21 -14.81 11.17
CA GLU A 289 -16.86 -13.55 11.59
C GLU A 289 -16.34 -13.08 12.94
N ASN A 290 -16.12 -14.01 13.88
CA ASN A 290 -15.54 -13.70 15.18
C ASN A 290 -14.03 -13.38 15.10
N ALA A 291 -13.31 -13.97 14.15
CA ALA A 291 -11.87 -13.72 13.96
C ALA A 291 -11.57 -12.34 13.40
N ILE A 292 -12.35 -11.88 12.42
CA ILE A 292 -12.15 -10.59 11.76
C ILE A 292 -12.53 -9.39 12.66
N ARG A 293 -13.33 -9.62 13.69
CA ARG A 293 -13.75 -8.61 14.66
C ARG A 293 -12.70 -8.44 15.76
N LEU A 294 -12.12 -7.26 15.87
CA LEU A 294 -11.28 -6.94 17.02
C LEU A 294 -12.14 -6.71 18.28
N PRO A 295 -11.59 -6.93 19.49
CA PRO A 295 -12.35 -6.74 20.72
C PRO A 295 -12.89 -5.31 20.82
N GLY A 296 -14.19 -5.16 21.02
CA GLY A 296 -14.87 -3.85 21.10
C GLY A 296 -15.39 -3.29 19.77
N GLU A 297 -15.25 -4.00 18.64
CA GLU A 297 -15.82 -3.59 17.35
C GLU A 297 -17.26 -4.10 17.16
N LYS A 298 -18.08 -3.32 16.42
CA LYS A 298 -19.46 -3.69 16.09
C LYS A 298 -19.49 -4.84 15.06
N PRO A 299 -20.55 -5.67 15.07
CA PRO A 299 -20.67 -6.75 14.09
C PRO A 299 -20.80 -6.18 12.68
N PHE A 300 -19.97 -6.68 11.77
CA PHE A 300 -20.14 -6.52 10.32
C PHE A 300 -20.18 -7.91 9.68
N LYS A 301 -20.93 -8.03 8.57
CA LYS A 301 -21.05 -9.28 7.80
C LYS A 301 -20.17 -9.19 6.58
N VAL A 302 -19.34 -10.21 6.37
CA VAL A 302 -18.59 -10.39 5.13
C VAL A 302 -19.51 -11.11 4.15
N THR A 303 -19.74 -10.53 2.98
CA THR A 303 -20.49 -11.20 1.92
C THR A 303 -19.56 -12.22 1.27
N THR A 304 -19.61 -13.48 1.72
CA THR A 304 -18.95 -14.57 1.01
C THR A 304 -19.62 -14.75 -0.36
N PRO A 305 -18.86 -14.93 -1.46
CA PRO A 305 -19.46 -15.35 -2.72
C PRO A 305 -20.13 -16.71 -2.49
N ALA A 306 -21.47 -16.73 -2.57
CA ALA A 306 -22.23 -17.95 -2.42
C ALA A 306 -21.69 -19.02 -3.39
N GLN A 307 -21.25 -20.17 -2.87
CA GLN A 307 -21.15 -21.35 -3.71
C GLN A 307 -22.57 -21.62 -4.23
N THR A 308 -22.73 -21.58 -5.54
CA THR A 308 -23.90 -22.18 -6.20
C THR A 308 -23.86 -23.68 -5.94
N GLY A 309 -24.35 -24.10 -4.77
CA GLY A 309 -24.76 -25.49 -4.56
C GLY A 309 -25.85 -25.86 -5.57
N PRO A 310 -26.02 -27.15 -5.88
CA PRO A 310 -27.05 -27.58 -6.82
C PRO A 310 -28.41 -27.06 -6.33
N ARG A 311 -29.04 -26.21 -7.14
CA ARG A 311 -30.43 -25.81 -6.93
C ARG A 311 -31.23 -27.07 -6.70
N LYS A 312 -31.85 -27.20 -5.53
CA LYS A 312 -32.98 -28.10 -5.28
C LYS A 312 -33.88 -28.02 -6.54
N PRO A 313 -34.17 -29.13 -7.24
CA PRO A 313 -35.01 -29.06 -8.43
C PRO A 313 -36.30 -28.38 -8.04
N ALA A 314 -36.62 -27.29 -8.75
CA ALA A 314 -37.85 -26.57 -8.54
C ALA A 314 -38.99 -27.58 -8.69
N THR A 315 -39.71 -27.83 -7.60
CA THR A 315 -41.00 -28.52 -7.66
C THR A 315 -41.85 -27.76 -8.69
N PRO A 316 -42.30 -28.41 -9.78
CA PRO A 316 -43.14 -27.75 -10.75
C PRO A 316 -44.42 -27.29 -10.05
N ASN A 317 -44.74 -26.01 -10.19
CA ASN A 317 -45.99 -25.44 -9.69
C ASN A 317 -47.17 -26.26 -10.25
N PRO A 318 -48.16 -26.63 -9.42
CA PRO A 318 -49.37 -27.27 -9.93
C PRO A 318 -50.09 -26.32 -10.91
N PRO A 319 -50.70 -26.85 -11.98
CA PRO A 319 -51.37 -26.03 -12.98
C PRO A 319 -52.49 -25.20 -12.34
N ALA A 320 -52.50 -23.91 -12.69
CA ALA A 320 -53.46 -22.93 -12.20
C ALA A 320 -54.89 -23.41 -12.50
N GLN A 321 -55.71 -23.53 -11.46
CA GLN A 321 -57.15 -23.73 -11.62
C GLN A 321 -57.76 -22.51 -12.34
N PRO A 322 -58.61 -22.72 -13.35
CA PRO A 322 -59.31 -21.62 -14.00
C PRO A 322 -60.27 -20.97 -13.00
N LYS A 323 -60.11 -19.65 -12.81
CA LYS A 323 -61.03 -18.82 -12.03
C LYS A 323 -62.40 -18.87 -12.72
N SER A 324 -63.37 -19.48 -12.07
CA SER A 324 -64.79 -19.39 -12.42
C SER A 324 -65.23 -17.93 -12.39
N ALA A 325 -65.68 -17.42 -13.54
CA ALA A 325 -66.28 -16.09 -13.66
C ALA A 325 -67.60 -16.01 -12.86
N PRO A 326 -67.86 -14.92 -12.13
CA PRO A 326 -69.14 -14.72 -11.48
C PRO A 326 -70.19 -14.27 -12.50
N LEU A 327 -71.18 -15.12 -12.77
CA LEU A 327 -72.42 -14.73 -13.45
C LEU A 327 -73.20 -13.78 -12.52
N LYS A 328 -73.21 -12.49 -12.86
CA LYS A 328 -74.14 -11.50 -12.33
C LYS A 328 -74.99 -10.96 -13.46
N GLY A 329 -76.31 -11.12 -13.31
CA GLY A 329 -77.32 -10.25 -13.93
C GLY A 329 -78.06 -10.85 -15.11
N LEU A 330 -79.26 -11.38 -14.85
CA LEU A 330 -80.50 -11.15 -15.61
C LEU A 330 -81.61 -12.03 -15.02
N SER A 331 -82.16 -11.57 -13.91
CA SER A 331 -83.49 -11.99 -13.44
C SER A 331 -84.30 -10.72 -13.30
N ASP A 332 -84.80 -10.23 -14.43
CA ASP A 332 -85.88 -9.25 -14.51
C ASP A 332 -86.62 -9.50 -15.82
N LEU A 333 -87.58 -10.44 -15.76
CA LEU A 333 -88.67 -10.58 -16.74
C LEU A 333 -89.70 -11.56 -16.18
N LYS A 334 -90.57 -11.06 -15.29
CA LYS A 334 -91.95 -11.53 -15.14
C LYS A 334 -92.80 -10.53 -14.34
N GLY A 335 -93.70 -9.85 -15.05
CA GLY A 335 -95.03 -9.50 -14.53
C GLY A 335 -95.30 -8.02 -14.24
N GLN A 336 -95.62 -7.24 -15.26
CA GLN A 336 -96.99 -6.71 -15.52
C GLN A 336 -96.99 -5.84 -16.78
#